data_AF-A0A7U9T0L7-F1
#
_entry.id   AF-A0A7U9T0L7-F1
#
_cell.length_a   1.000
_cell.length_b   1.000
_cell.length_c   1.000
_cell.angle_alpha   90.00
_cell.angle_beta   90.00
_cell.angle_gamma   90.00
#
_symmetry.space_group_name_H-M   'P 1'
#
loop_
_entity.id
_entity.type
_entity.pdbx_description
1 polymer ?
#
loop_
_entity_poly.entity_id
_entity_poly.type
_entity_poly.pdbx_seq_one_letter_code
_entity_poly.pdbx_strand_id
1 'polypeptide(L)'
;MDITCENGRGSVTEVKEWITTICNCFKDRDCSKWIGLMYSDDEMTVTAEKEWFDAYVLKASKLFLELSGRKEMGSIIINNKIRLIYDEYDAHCETHEYYLSYVESQNSWKIVSILKKRNPFPMEYEDPAKVDFQVRPNDMNPWWDNRNLIDTERLCTEPAAENIYLRSIARTVFYRGVHPIIECASIKLNMMSVYICELVKWLYHNDKLHYLANIYNAVKDRFTVSIDRPERTNEWSSKLQAPWYSFDELVALKLEDGKVVGSCSSYMSFFYAMLRLGGFETENLIQARLATQDILLVFIESDIYMICTDYIQKITSKTYFYKKKITILYTDEWYWTERGETNIDEDTRMLIKKKLKSLEKIFEFPFTCKYPIRDDYKSPCNFYMANIQDDCKAIHKDIVWHNYYLSSIHPEGAATWAKYAYQSLIVHKPNVYIKWSIQCKMVREFIICMKFIDDVVYYLINLESGSIFYDAYRLMTADQVIRCNKADDKAKAVFLYTVMNVKYHFKGAVIFTSKYSYCMWKEEHKTVIMNMEDMQTKSLIEGEVILAMNENKVIYPLLEPQDENKSYMELLDN
;
A
#
# COMPACT_ATOMS: atom_id res chain seq x y z
N MET A 1 -40.22 11.84 -9.99
CA MET A 1 -39.40 10.63 -9.76
C MET A 1 -39.39 9.99 -11.11
N ASP A 2 -38.34 10.27 -11.87
CA ASP A 2 -38.38 10.07 -13.30
C ASP A 2 -37.66 8.76 -13.58
N ILE A 3 -38.46 7.71 -13.75
CA ILE A 3 -37.97 6.39 -14.12
C ILE A 3 -37.81 6.40 -15.64
N THR A 4 -36.60 6.65 -16.12
CA THR A 4 -36.24 6.47 -17.53
C THR A 4 -35.67 5.07 -17.74
N CYS A 5 -36.50 4.14 -18.22
CA CYS A 5 -36.05 2.83 -18.67
C CYS A 5 -35.56 2.93 -20.13
N GLU A 6 -34.24 2.96 -20.35
CA GLU A 6 -33.70 2.70 -21.69
C GLU A 6 -33.69 1.18 -21.95
N ASN A 7 -34.45 0.75 -22.95
CA ASN A 7 -34.61 -0.66 -23.31
C ASN A 7 -33.37 -1.17 -24.08
N GLY A 8 -32.43 -1.80 -23.38
CA GLY A 8 -31.42 -2.68 -23.98
C GLY A 8 -32.01 -4.04 -24.34
N ARG A 9 -31.72 -4.56 -25.54
CA ARG A 9 -32.25 -5.83 -26.06
C ARG A 9 -31.65 -7.05 -25.32
N GLY A 10 -32.49 -7.77 -24.56
CA GLY A 10 -32.22 -9.07 -23.93
C GLY A 10 -33.25 -9.34 -22.82
N SER A 11 -33.80 -10.56 -22.71
CA SER A 11 -35.07 -10.91 -22.02
C SER A 11 -35.55 -9.93 -20.92
N VAL A 12 -36.47 -9.06 -21.31
CA VAL A 12 -36.82 -7.78 -20.66
C VAL A 12 -37.45 -7.91 -19.26
N THR A 13 -37.98 -9.07 -18.89
CA THR A 13 -38.82 -9.22 -17.69
C THR A 13 -38.03 -9.25 -16.38
N GLU A 14 -37.04 -10.15 -16.25
CA GLU A 14 -36.25 -10.30 -15.01
C GLU A 14 -35.46 -9.02 -14.67
N VAL A 15 -34.91 -8.35 -15.67
CA VAL A 15 -34.19 -7.07 -15.48
C VAL A 15 -35.14 -5.99 -14.95
N LYS A 16 -36.37 -5.91 -15.50
CA LYS A 16 -37.40 -4.97 -15.03
C LYS A 16 -37.88 -5.28 -13.62
N GLU A 17 -38.02 -6.56 -13.28
CA GLU A 17 -38.38 -7.00 -11.91
C GLU A 17 -37.33 -6.54 -10.90
N TRP A 18 -36.04 -6.74 -11.20
CA TRP A 18 -34.95 -6.30 -10.33
C TRP A 18 -34.85 -4.78 -10.22
N ILE A 19 -34.98 -4.04 -11.33
CA ILE A 19 -35.05 -2.57 -11.30
C ILE A 19 -36.19 -2.10 -10.38
N THR A 20 -37.37 -2.72 -10.50
CA THR A 20 -38.54 -2.40 -9.66
C THR A 20 -38.27 -2.73 -8.20
N THR A 21 -37.64 -3.87 -7.92
CA THR A 21 -37.32 -4.32 -6.56
C THR A 21 -36.34 -3.37 -5.88
N ILE A 22 -35.29 -2.96 -6.58
CA ILE A 22 -34.29 -2.00 -6.10
C ILE A 22 -34.97 -0.64 -5.86
N CYS A 23 -35.75 -0.14 -6.82
CA CYS A 23 -36.54 1.09 -6.66
C CYS A 23 -37.38 1.07 -5.39
N ASN A 24 -38.10 -0.03 -5.14
CA ASN A 24 -38.97 -0.16 -3.97
C ASN A 24 -38.16 -0.15 -2.67
N CYS A 25 -37.01 -0.83 -2.60
CA CYS A 25 -36.16 -0.83 -1.40
C CYS A 25 -35.71 0.59 -1.02
N PHE A 26 -35.28 1.36 -2.00
CA PHE A 26 -34.85 2.74 -1.80
C PHE A 26 -36.01 3.70 -1.50
N LYS A 27 -37.16 3.52 -2.18
CA LYS A 27 -38.37 4.33 -1.96
C LYS A 27 -38.98 4.09 -0.59
N ASP A 28 -39.06 2.84 -0.17
CA ASP A 28 -39.58 2.42 1.13
C ASP A 28 -38.57 2.71 2.25
N ARG A 29 -37.32 3.06 1.90
CA ARG A 29 -36.20 3.26 2.84
C ARG A 29 -35.98 2.04 3.74
N ASP A 30 -36.14 0.85 3.17
CA ASP A 30 -36.09 -0.41 3.90
C ASP A 30 -34.70 -1.04 3.78
N CYS A 31 -33.84 -0.71 4.75
CA CYS A 31 -32.47 -1.25 4.78
C CYS A 31 -32.46 -2.78 4.91
N SER A 32 -33.41 -3.38 5.63
CA SER A 32 -33.46 -4.83 5.82
C SER A 32 -33.75 -5.55 4.51
N LYS A 33 -34.70 -5.04 3.71
CA LYS A 33 -34.95 -5.54 2.35
C LYS A 33 -33.75 -5.34 1.45
N TRP A 34 -33.13 -4.15 1.48
CA TRP A 34 -31.94 -3.84 0.66
C TRP A 34 -30.81 -4.84 0.91
N ILE A 35 -30.46 -5.06 2.18
CA ILE A 35 -29.44 -6.04 2.56
C ILE A 35 -29.87 -7.47 2.20
N GLY A 36 -31.16 -7.79 2.29
CA GLY A 36 -31.70 -9.08 1.86
C GLY A 36 -31.56 -9.38 0.37
N LEU A 37 -31.33 -8.37 -0.47
CA LEU A 37 -31.04 -8.56 -1.90
C LEU A 37 -29.60 -9.01 -2.18
N MET A 38 -28.71 -8.91 -1.20
CA MET A 38 -27.27 -9.12 -1.38
C MET A 38 -26.84 -10.53 -0.96
N TYR A 39 -25.75 -10.98 -1.57
CA TYR A 39 -25.00 -12.15 -1.15
C TYR A 39 -23.51 -11.83 -1.17
N SER A 40 -22.85 -12.01 -0.02
CA SER A 40 -21.41 -11.88 0.11
C SER A 40 -20.95 -12.82 1.21
N ASP A 41 -19.94 -13.63 0.95
CA ASP A 41 -19.29 -14.46 1.97
C ASP A 41 -18.52 -13.58 2.98
N ASP A 42 -18.27 -12.32 2.64
CA ASP A 42 -17.70 -11.32 3.54
C ASP A 42 -18.79 -10.47 4.22
N GLU A 43 -18.98 -10.67 5.53
CA GLU A 43 -19.86 -9.86 6.39
C GLU A 43 -19.51 -8.37 6.40
N MET A 44 -18.24 -7.99 6.18
CA MET A 44 -17.83 -6.58 6.19
C MET A 44 -18.37 -5.81 4.98
N THR A 45 -18.48 -6.44 3.81
CA THR A 45 -19.10 -5.83 2.63
C THR A 45 -20.56 -5.50 2.92
N VAL A 46 -21.29 -6.46 3.48
CA VAL A 46 -22.70 -6.28 3.87
C VAL A 46 -22.84 -5.21 4.94
N THR A 47 -21.95 -5.19 5.93
CA THR A 47 -21.94 -4.19 7.01
C THR A 47 -21.65 -2.80 6.48
N ALA A 48 -20.66 -2.64 5.60
CA ALA A 48 -20.31 -1.36 5.01
C ALA A 48 -21.44 -0.78 4.16
N GLU A 49 -22.14 -1.63 3.42
CA GLU A 49 -23.29 -1.25 2.62
C GLU A 49 -24.52 -0.89 3.47
N LYS A 50 -24.73 -1.62 4.57
CA LYS A 50 -25.74 -1.26 5.58
C LYS A 50 -25.45 0.11 6.19
N GLU A 51 -24.21 0.33 6.64
CA GLU A 51 -23.78 1.61 7.20
C GLU A 51 -23.96 2.76 6.20
N TRP A 52 -23.63 2.53 4.93
CA TRP A 52 -23.83 3.51 3.87
C TRP A 52 -25.32 3.83 3.67
N PHE A 53 -26.18 2.81 3.59
CA PHE A 53 -27.62 2.99 3.40
C PHE A 53 -28.25 3.75 4.58
N ASP A 54 -27.95 3.32 5.80
CA ASP A 54 -28.41 3.95 7.03
C ASP A 54 -27.95 5.41 7.10
N ALA A 55 -26.70 5.69 6.76
CA ALA A 55 -26.13 7.01 6.90
C ALA A 55 -26.59 8.00 5.81
N TYR A 56 -26.70 7.55 4.56
CA TYR A 56 -26.95 8.43 3.42
C TYR A 56 -28.39 8.35 2.93
N VAL A 57 -28.96 7.16 2.74
CA VAL A 57 -30.29 6.98 2.14
C VAL A 57 -31.38 7.35 3.15
N LEU A 58 -31.31 6.84 4.38
CA LEU A 58 -32.33 7.13 5.40
C LEU A 58 -32.38 8.61 5.78
N LYS A 59 -31.22 9.29 5.76
CA LYS A 59 -31.08 10.70 6.13
C LYS A 59 -31.50 11.68 5.03
N ALA A 60 -31.54 11.25 3.76
CA ALA A 60 -31.90 12.14 2.66
C ALA A 60 -33.36 12.60 2.79
N SER A 61 -33.63 13.89 2.54
CA SER A 61 -35.00 14.40 2.45
C SER A 61 -35.62 14.06 1.09
N LYS A 62 -34.82 14.03 0.02
CA LYS A 62 -35.23 13.56 -1.31
C LYS A 62 -34.19 12.63 -1.93
N LEU A 63 -34.67 11.66 -2.70
CA LEU A 63 -33.84 10.69 -3.42
C LEU A 63 -34.29 10.63 -4.89
N PHE A 64 -33.31 10.56 -5.80
CA PHE A 64 -33.50 10.30 -7.21
C PHE A 64 -32.63 9.11 -7.63
N LEU A 65 -33.21 8.23 -8.44
CA LEU A 65 -32.55 7.04 -8.98
C LEU A 65 -32.71 7.04 -10.50
N GLU A 66 -31.60 6.85 -11.22
CA GLU A 66 -31.60 6.52 -12.65
C GLU A 66 -31.08 5.09 -12.81
N LEU A 67 -31.98 4.16 -13.12
CA LEU A 67 -31.66 2.74 -13.23
C LEU A 67 -31.74 2.27 -14.68
N SER A 68 -30.72 1.54 -15.11
CA SER A 68 -30.70 0.81 -16.38
C SER A 68 -30.12 -0.57 -16.15
N GLY A 69 -30.46 -1.54 -16.99
CA GLY A 69 -29.99 -2.90 -16.79
C GLY A 69 -29.82 -3.67 -18.09
N ARG A 70 -28.93 -4.65 -18.05
CA ARG A 70 -28.66 -5.57 -19.15
C ARG A 70 -28.44 -6.97 -18.61
N LYS A 71 -28.75 -7.97 -19.43
CA LYS A 71 -28.48 -9.37 -19.14
C LYS A 71 -27.25 -9.82 -19.93
N GLU A 72 -26.30 -10.40 -19.24
CA GLU A 72 -25.12 -11.05 -19.81
C GLU A 72 -25.20 -12.56 -19.52
N MET A 73 -24.33 -13.37 -20.12
CA MET A 73 -24.44 -14.83 -20.05
C MET A 73 -24.29 -15.32 -18.59
N GLY A 74 -25.41 -15.66 -17.96
CA GLY A 74 -25.45 -16.10 -16.55
C GLY A 74 -25.50 -14.98 -15.51
N SER A 75 -25.60 -13.70 -15.90
CA SER A 75 -25.61 -12.56 -14.99
C SER A 75 -26.56 -11.44 -15.41
N ILE A 76 -26.99 -10.63 -14.45
CA ILE A 76 -27.70 -9.37 -14.71
C ILE A 76 -26.85 -8.24 -14.17
N ILE A 77 -26.67 -7.18 -14.94
CA ILE A 77 -25.94 -5.99 -14.52
C ILE A 77 -26.91 -4.81 -14.52
N ILE A 78 -27.01 -4.13 -13.38
CA ILE A 78 -27.85 -2.94 -13.20
C ILE A 78 -26.96 -1.74 -12.92
N ASN A 79 -26.99 -0.74 -13.79
CA ASN A 79 -26.36 0.54 -13.52
C ASN A 79 -27.35 1.43 -12.77
N ASN A 80 -26.89 2.09 -11.73
CA ASN A 80 -27.68 2.96 -10.89
C ASN A 80 -26.97 4.29 -10.66
N LYS A 81 -27.59 5.41 -10.99
CA LYS A 81 -27.16 6.72 -10.50
C LYS A 81 -28.06 7.17 -9.36
N ILE A 82 -27.46 7.47 -8.23
CA ILE A 82 -28.14 7.83 -6.99
C ILE A 82 -27.85 9.30 -6.72
N ARG A 83 -28.88 10.11 -6.55
CA ARG A 83 -28.76 11.49 -6.08
C ARG A 83 -29.61 11.70 -4.82
N LEU A 84 -28.93 12.03 -3.74
CA LEU A 84 -29.51 12.26 -2.41
C LEU A 84 -29.45 13.75 -2.10
N ILE A 85 -30.58 14.30 -1.68
CA ILE A 85 -30.70 15.70 -1.24
C ILE A 85 -30.99 15.69 0.25
N TYR A 86 -30.27 16.53 0.99
CA TYR A 86 -30.45 16.75 2.42
C TYR A 86 -30.93 18.18 2.67
N ASP A 87 -31.58 18.41 3.80
CA ASP A 87 -32.08 19.74 4.13
C ASP A 87 -30.94 20.68 4.60
N GLU A 88 -29.96 20.13 5.31
CA GLU A 88 -28.87 20.90 5.93
C GLU A 88 -27.52 20.74 5.22
N TYR A 89 -27.42 19.78 4.29
CA TYR A 89 -26.14 19.36 3.69
C TYR A 89 -26.17 19.46 2.17
N ASP A 90 -24.97 19.48 1.58
CA ASP A 90 -24.79 19.43 0.14
C ASP A 90 -25.34 18.11 -0.43
N ALA A 91 -25.85 18.16 -1.67
CA ALA A 91 -26.36 16.97 -2.33
C ALA A 91 -25.23 15.95 -2.57
N HIS A 92 -25.57 14.67 -2.41
CA HIS A 92 -24.63 13.56 -2.61
C HIS A 92 -25.00 12.76 -3.85
N CYS A 93 -24.00 12.44 -4.68
CA CYS A 93 -24.20 11.73 -5.94
C CYS A 93 -23.22 10.56 -6.08
N GLU A 94 -23.73 9.36 -6.27
CA GLU A 94 -22.93 8.15 -6.53
C GLU A 94 -23.45 7.41 -7.77
N THR A 95 -22.56 6.74 -8.48
CA THR A 95 -22.91 5.83 -9.58
C THR A 95 -22.47 4.43 -9.21
N HIS A 96 -23.38 3.47 -9.23
CA HIS A 96 -23.12 2.07 -8.92
C HIS A 96 -23.37 1.17 -10.13
N GLU A 97 -22.65 0.06 -10.20
CA GLU A 97 -23.03 -1.12 -10.98
C GLU A 97 -23.27 -2.29 -10.03
N TYR A 98 -24.46 -2.85 -10.09
CA TYR A 98 -24.84 -4.04 -9.35
C TYR A 98 -24.71 -5.24 -10.27
N TYR A 99 -23.91 -6.22 -9.84
CA TYR A 99 -23.72 -7.49 -10.53
C TYR A 99 -24.54 -8.54 -9.81
N LEU A 100 -25.46 -9.16 -10.54
CA LEU A 100 -26.37 -10.16 -10.02
C LEU A 100 -26.07 -11.53 -10.62
N SER A 101 -26.08 -12.53 -9.76
CA SER A 101 -25.90 -13.94 -10.12
C SER A 101 -26.88 -14.80 -9.33
N TYR A 102 -27.19 -15.98 -9.87
CA TYR A 102 -27.99 -16.96 -9.14
C TYR A 102 -27.13 -17.67 -8.10
N VAL A 103 -27.54 -17.61 -6.84
CA VAL A 103 -26.81 -18.21 -5.71
C VAL A 103 -27.52 -19.50 -5.33
N GLU A 104 -26.92 -20.64 -5.68
CA GLU A 104 -27.50 -21.97 -5.48
C GLU A 104 -27.85 -22.26 -4.02
N SER A 105 -26.97 -21.88 -3.09
CA SER A 105 -27.17 -22.08 -1.64
C SER A 105 -28.39 -21.34 -1.08
N GLN A 106 -28.85 -20.28 -1.73
CA GLN A 106 -30.05 -19.52 -1.36
C GLN A 106 -31.20 -19.69 -2.35
N ASN A 107 -31.04 -20.54 -3.38
CA ASN A 107 -32.03 -20.80 -4.43
C ASN A 107 -32.64 -19.51 -5.02
N SER A 108 -31.85 -18.44 -5.16
CA SER A 108 -32.33 -17.12 -5.56
C SER A 108 -31.26 -16.27 -6.25
N TRP A 109 -31.70 -15.33 -7.08
CA TRP A 109 -30.84 -14.28 -7.63
C TRP A 109 -30.47 -13.29 -6.53
N LYS A 110 -29.20 -12.88 -6.50
CA LYS A 110 -28.66 -11.94 -5.51
C LYS A 110 -27.71 -10.96 -6.16
N ILE A 111 -27.62 -9.76 -5.58
CA ILE A 111 -26.51 -8.85 -5.85
C ILE A 111 -25.27 -9.44 -5.19
N VAL A 112 -24.35 -9.96 -6.01
CA VAL A 112 -23.11 -10.59 -5.56
C VAL A 112 -21.92 -9.62 -5.53
N SER A 113 -22.05 -8.49 -6.23
CA SER A 113 -21.03 -7.44 -6.21
C SER A 113 -21.65 -6.07 -6.52
N ILE A 114 -21.13 -5.04 -5.85
CA ILE A 114 -21.45 -3.63 -6.09
C ILE A 114 -20.15 -2.92 -6.45
N LEU A 115 -20.04 -2.44 -7.67
CA LEU A 115 -18.93 -1.59 -8.11
C LEU A 115 -19.36 -0.13 -8.06
N LYS A 116 -18.76 0.65 -7.16
CA LYS A 116 -18.94 2.10 -7.12
C LYS A 116 -18.05 2.77 -8.16
N LYS A 117 -18.66 3.44 -9.13
CA LYS A 117 -17.96 4.20 -10.17
C LYS A 117 -17.59 5.59 -9.65
N ARG A 118 -16.32 5.93 -9.82
CA ARG A 118 -15.78 7.25 -9.48
C ARG A 118 -16.18 8.25 -10.55
N ASN A 119 -16.89 9.29 -10.13
CA ASN A 119 -17.17 10.43 -10.99
C ASN A 119 -15.86 11.17 -11.30
N PRO A 120 -15.64 11.63 -12.53
CA PRO A 120 -14.47 12.45 -12.84
C PRO A 120 -14.47 13.73 -11.99
N PHE A 121 -13.28 14.21 -11.65
CA PHE A 121 -13.11 15.56 -11.14
C PHE A 121 -13.55 16.52 -12.24
N PRO A 122 -14.52 17.42 -11.98
CA PRO A 122 -15.06 18.31 -12.99
C PRO A 122 -13.96 19.25 -13.48
N MET A 123 -13.65 19.22 -14.77
CA MET A 123 -12.71 20.14 -15.41
C MET A 123 -13.33 20.79 -16.64
N GLU A 124 -12.88 22.01 -16.92
CA GLU A 124 -13.03 22.70 -18.22
C GLU A 124 -11.88 22.36 -19.19
N TYR A 125 -11.02 21.40 -18.84
CA TYR A 125 -9.76 21.11 -19.53
C TYR A 125 -9.70 19.67 -20.07
N GLU A 126 -8.75 19.43 -20.97
CA GLU A 126 -8.60 18.19 -21.75
C GLU A 126 -8.61 16.91 -20.90
N ASP A 127 -9.12 15.82 -21.49
CA ASP A 127 -9.06 14.50 -20.88
C ASP A 127 -7.59 14.13 -20.58
N PRO A 128 -7.27 13.65 -19.36
CA PRO A 128 -5.90 13.34 -19.01
C PRO A 128 -5.37 12.18 -19.87
N ALA A 129 -4.05 12.14 -20.02
CA ALA A 129 -3.38 11.05 -20.70
C ALA A 129 -3.69 9.70 -20.05
N LYS A 130 -3.92 8.66 -20.86
CA LYS A 130 -4.17 7.30 -20.38
C LYS A 130 -2.90 6.74 -19.75
N VAL A 131 -2.94 6.49 -18.44
CA VAL A 131 -1.85 5.81 -17.73
C VAL A 131 -1.88 4.30 -18.00
N ASP A 132 -0.70 3.72 -18.23
CA ASP A 132 -0.45 2.28 -18.22
C ASP A 132 0.64 1.96 -17.18
N PHE A 133 0.35 1.01 -16.29
CA PHE A 133 1.26 0.60 -15.22
C PHE A 133 2.05 -0.62 -15.68
N GLN A 134 3.28 -0.44 -16.14
CA GLN A 134 4.13 -1.57 -16.55
C GLN A 134 5.28 -1.77 -15.58
N VAL A 135 5.58 -3.02 -15.22
CA VAL A 135 6.79 -3.36 -14.47
C VAL A 135 7.99 -3.16 -15.39
N ARG A 136 8.93 -2.33 -14.96
CA ARG A 136 10.16 -2.02 -15.69
C ARG A 136 11.27 -2.99 -15.28
N PRO A 137 12.11 -3.44 -16.23
CA PRO A 137 13.32 -4.16 -15.89
C PRO A 137 14.27 -3.25 -15.10
N ASN A 138 15.03 -3.85 -14.19
CA ASN A 138 16.13 -3.17 -13.51
C ASN A 138 17.21 -2.82 -14.54
N ASP A 139 17.54 -1.52 -14.65
CA ASP A 139 18.61 -1.02 -15.51
C ASP A 139 19.69 -0.24 -14.73
N MET A 140 19.73 -0.44 -13.40
CA MET A 140 20.70 0.18 -12.52
C MET A 140 21.99 -0.64 -12.41
N ASN A 141 23.09 0.08 -12.16
CA ASN A 141 24.37 -0.50 -11.78
C ASN A 141 24.24 -1.40 -10.54
N PRO A 142 25.21 -2.31 -10.32
CA PRO A 142 25.27 -3.09 -9.09
C PRO A 142 25.15 -2.19 -7.87
N TRP A 143 24.35 -2.62 -6.90
CA TRP A 143 23.93 -1.73 -5.84
C TRP A 143 25.05 -1.25 -4.92
N TRP A 144 26.12 -2.05 -4.80
CA TRP A 144 27.30 -1.70 -4.02
C TRP A 144 28.14 -0.58 -4.64
N ASP A 145 27.85 -0.17 -5.88
CA ASP A 145 28.51 0.97 -6.53
C ASP A 145 27.85 2.31 -6.16
N ASN A 146 26.74 2.30 -5.41
CA ASN A 146 26.06 3.52 -4.97
C ASN A 146 26.77 4.17 -3.76
N ARG A 147 27.98 4.69 -3.99
CA ARG A 147 28.85 5.29 -2.97
C ARG A 147 28.15 6.39 -2.17
N ASN A 148 27.35 7.24 -2.82
CA ASN A 148 26.64 8.31 -2.14
C ASN A 148 25.68 7.80 -1.05
N LEU A 149 24.89 6.76 -1.34
CA LEU A 149 23.99 6.18 -0.34
C LEU A 149 24.76 5.43 0.75
N ILE A 150 25.80 4.67 0.37
CA ILE A 150 26.64 3.93 1.31
C ILE A 150 27.34 4.88 2.30
N ASP A 151 27.94 5.95 1.80
CA ASP A 151 28.66 6.92 2.63
C ASP A 151 27.71 7.70 3.54
N THR A 152 26.49 8.00 3.07
CA THR A 152 25.44 8.58 3.92
C THR A 152 25.01 7.60 4.99
N GLU A 153 24.79 6.34 4.63
CA GLU A 153 24.34 5.30 5.56
C GLU A 153 25.39 5.01 6.65
N ARG A 154 26.69 5.05 6.35
CA ARG A 154 27.76 4.92 7.35
C ARG A 154 27.69 5.93 8.49
N LEU A 155 27.04 7.07 8.27
CA LEU A 155 26.86 8.13 9.26
C LEU A 155 25.54 8.00 10.03
N CYS A 156 24.64 7.11 9.59
CA CYS A 156 23.36 6.87 10.26
C CYS A 156 23.56 6.12 11.58
N THR A 157 22.64 6.36 12.52
CA THR A 157 22.46 5.50 13.68
C THR A 157 21.08 4.86 13.64
N GLU A 158 20.96 3.61 14.09
CA GLU A 158 19.70 2.87 14.04
C GLU A 158 19.37 2.31 15.42
N PRO A 159 18.75 3.12 16.29
CA PRO A 159 18.63 2.85 17.72
C PRO A 159 17.68 1.69 18.04
N ALA A 160 16.72 1.38 17.18
CA ALA A 160 15.76 0.31 17.43
C ALA A 160 16.35 -1.08 17.09
N ALA A 161 15.96 -2.11 17.84
CA ALA A 161 16.37 -3.49 17.55
C ALA A 161 15.74 -4.03 16.25
N GLU A 162 16.32 -5.08 15.65
CA GLU A 162 15.87 -5.64 14.36
C GLU A 162 14.39 -6.02 14.36
N ASN A 163 13.91 -6.60 15.47
CA ASN A 163 12.52 -7.03 15.63
C ASN A 163 11.52 -5.87 15.62
N ILE A 164 11.98 -4.64 15.83
CA ILE A 164 11.16 -3.43 15.73
C ILE A 164 11.07 -2.99 14.27
N TYR A 165 12.19 -2.88 13.55
CA TYR A 165 12.19 -2.52 12.12
C TYR A 165 11.48 -3.54 11.24
N LEU A 166 11.50 -4.81 11.62
CA LEU A 166 10.73 -5.90 11.01
C LEU A 166 9.24 -5.56 10.80
N ARG A 167 8.64 -4.75 11.69
CA ARG A 167 7.23 -4.34 11.61
C ARG A 167 6.94 -3.46 10.39
N SER A 168 7.95 -2.78 9.86
CA SER A 168 7.85 -1.96 8.65
C SER A 168 7.77 -2.78 7.36
N ILE A 169 8.02 -4.10 7.41
CA ILE A 169 7.89 -4.97 6.22
C ILE A 169 6.45 -5.49 6.12
N ALA A 170 5.93 -6.04 7.22
CA ALA A 170 4.59 -6.66 7.33
C ALA A 170 3.42 -5.69 7.07
N ARG A 171 3.55 -4.47 7.60
CA ARG A 171 2.59 -3.34 7.58
C ARG A 171 1.11 -3.69 7.72
N THR A 172 0.80 -4.68 8.55
CA THR A 172 -0.60 -4.95 8.90
C THR A 172 -1.18 -3.79 9.69
N VAL A 173 -2.50 -3.63 9.63
CA VAL A 173 -3.22 -2.62 10.42
C VAL A 173 -2.88 -2.70 11.90
N PHE A 174 -2.70 -3.91 12.44
CA PHE A 174 -2.25 -4.11 13.83
C PHE A 174 -0.89 -3.46 14.12
N TYR A 175 0.14 -3.76 13.33
CA TYR A 175 1.48 -3.20 13.56
C TYR A 175 1.51 -1.68 13.40
N ARG A 176 0.76 -1.17 12.43
CA ARG A 176 0.64 0.26 12.18
C ARG A 176 -0.07 1.00 13.31
N GLY A 177 -1.06 0.37 13.96
CA GLY A 177 -1.71 0.91 15.16
C GLY A 177 -0.81 0.95 16.40
N VAL A 178 0.22 0.10 16.47
CA VAL A 178 1.20 0.07 17.58
C VAL A 178 2.40 0.99 17.31
N HIS A 179 2.75 1.20 16.03
CA HIS A 179 3.81 2.13 15.62
C HIS A 179 3.29 3.07 14.52
N PRO A 180 2.59 4.15 14.91
CA PRO A 180 2.03 5.12 13.97
C PRO A 180 3.02 5.71 12.96
N ILE A 181 4.31 5.79 13.27
CA ILE A 181 5.35 6.28 12.35
C ILE A 181 5.47 5.44 11.06
N ILE A 182 5.02 4.17 11.09
CA ILE A 182 4.96 3.29 9.91
C ILE A 182 3.98 3.85 8.87
N GLU A 183 2.98 4.62 9.29
CA GLU A 183 2.07 5.35 8.40
C GLU A 183 2.83 6.36 7.54
N CYS A 184 3.67 7.18 8.17
CA CYS A 184 4.54 8.14 7.49
C CYS A 184 5.52 7.44 6.55
N ALA A 185 6.15 6.36 7.02
CA ALA A 185 7.07 5.55 6.23
C ALA A 185 6.41 4.92 4.99
N SER A 186 5.10 4.61 5.07
CA SER A 186 4.35 4.05 3.93
C SER A 186 4.17 5.05 2.79
N ILE A 187 3.98 6.34 3.12
CA ILE A 187 3.93 7.42 2.14
C ILE A 187 5.32 7.63 1.54
N LYS A 188 6.36 7.74 2.37
CA LYS A 188 7.74 7.92 1.89
C LYS A 188 8.22 6.77 1.01
N LEU A 189 7.82 5.53 1.29
CA LEU A 189 8.08 4.41 0.40
C LEU A 189 7.54 4.65 -1.01
N ASN A 190 6.28 5.05 -1.13
CA ASN A 190 5.70 5.32 -2.44
C ASN A 190 6.44 6.48 -3.13
N MET A 191 6.86 7.50 -2.40
CA MET A 191 7.66 8.59 -2.96
C MET A 191 9.00 8.12 -3.53
N MET A 192 9.61 7.08 -2.94
CA MET A 192 10.86 6.48 -3.44
C MET A 192 10.66 5.48 -4.61
N SER A 193 9.45 5.30 -5.12
CA SER A 193 9.18 4.43 -6.27
C SER A 193 9.45 5.17 -7.59
N VAL A 194 10.21 4.53 -8.49
CA VAL A 194 10.45 5.07 -9.84
C VAL A 194 9.16 5.25 -10.64
N TYR A 195 8.17 4.35 -10.44
CA TYR A 195 6.90 4.43 -11.15
C TYR A 195 6.12 5.68 -10.74
N ILE A 196 6.15 6.01 -9.44
CA ILE A 196 5.53 7.24 -8.95
C ILE A 196 6.25 8.47 -9.52
N CYS A 197 7.59 8.47 -9.57
CA CYS A 197 8.36 9.57 -10.16
C CYS A 197 8.01 9.78 -11.64
N GLU A 198 7.83 8.70 -12.40
CA GLU A 198 7.39 8.75 -13.80
C GLU A 198 5.98 9.32 -13.96
N LEU A 199 5.01 8.80 -13.19
CA LEU A 199 3.62 9.27 -13.23
C LEU A 199 3.52 10.74 -12.85
N VAL A 200 4.28 11.16 -11.84
CA VAL A 200 4.36 12.56 -11.42
C VAL A 200 4.81 13.44 -12.58
N LYS A 201 5.89 13.06 -13.28
CA LYS A 201 6.39 13.80 -14.44
C LYS A 201 5.36 13.86 -15.57
N TRP A 202 4.70 12.75 -15.86
CA TRP A 202 3.74 12.68 -16.96
C TRP A 202 2.47 13.49 -16.70
N LEU A 203 1.98 13.47 -15.46
CA LEU A 203 0.71 14.11 -15.08
C LEU A 203 0.90 15.54 -14.55
N TYR A 204 2.14 16.01 -14.45
CA TYR A 204 2.49 17.28 -13.82
C TYR A 204 1.77 18.48 -14.43
N HIS A 205 1.40 19.41 -13.55
CA HIS A 205 0.92 20.72 -13.94
C HIS A 205 1.34 21.77 -12.90
N ASN A 206 1.67 22.99 -13.33
CA ASN A 206 2.11 24.07 -12.42
C ASN A 206 0.98 24.54 -11.50
N ASP A 207 -0.26 24.58 -12.00
CA ASP A 207 -1.44 24.83 -11.18
C ASP A 207 -1.81 23.60 -10.33
N LYS A 208 -1.87 23.78 -9.01
CA LYS A 208 -2.08 22.69 -8.03
C LYS A 208 -3.45 22.02 -8.17
N LEU A 209 -4.50 22.78 -8.48
CA LEU A 209 -5.85 22.23 -8.64
C LEU A 209 -5.95 21.39 -9.91
N HIS A 210 -5.40 21.89 -11.01
CA HIS A 210 -5.27 21.15 -12.26
C HIS A 210 -4.42 19.88 -12.05
N TYR A 211 -3.30 19.97 -11.32
CA TYR A 211 -2.46 18.81 -11.06
C TYR A 211 -3.21 17.72 -10.26
N LEU A 212 -3.94 18.11 -9.21
CA LEU A 212 -4.82 17.22 -8.45
C LEU A 212 -5.86 16.53 -9.35
N ALA A 213 -6.48 17.29 -10.25
CA ALA A 213 -7.49 16.78 -11.18
C ALA A 213 -6.90 15.82 -12.21
N ASN A 214 -5.73 16.12 -12.79
CA ASN A 214 -5.01 15.25 -13.72
C ASN A 214 -4.71 13.90 -13.09
N ILE A 215 -4.14 13.90 -11.88
CA ILE A 215 -3.84 12.68 -11.14
C ILE A 215 -5.11 11.87 -10.90
N TYR A 216 -6.15 12.51 -10.36
CA TYR A 216 -7.39 11.81 -10.01
C TYR A 216 -8.05 11.18 -11.23
N ASN A 217 -8.23 11.96 -12.29
CA ASN A 217 -8.90 11.50 -13.49
C ASN A 217 -8.09 10.42 -14.24
N ALA A 218 -6.76 10.47 -14.19
CA ALA A 218 -5.89 9.45 -14.79
C ALA A 218 -5.95 8.09 -14.06
N VAL A 219 -6.13 8.09 -12.73
CA VAL A 219 -6.00 6.86 -11.92
C VAL A 219 -7.35 6.30 -11.44
N LYS A 220 -8.42 7.10 -11.39
CA LYS A 220 -9.71 6.71 -10.80
C LYS A 220 -10.29 5.39 -11.32
N ASP A 221 -10.05 5.03 -12.59
CA ASP A 221 -10.58 3.80 -13.20
C ASP A 221 -9.52 2.68 -13.30
N ARG A 222 -8.29 2.96 -12.89
CA ARG A 222 -7.16 2.03 -12.90
C ARG A 222 -6.88 1.39 -11.55
N PHE A 223 -7.45 1.94 -10.48
CA PHE A 223 -7.28 1.42 -9.13
C PHE A 223 -8.58 0.85 -8.59
N THR A 224 -8.61 -0.44 -8.29
CA THR A 224 -9.71 -1.10 -7.60
C THR A 224 -9.36 -1.13 -6.13
N VAL A 225 -10.16 -0.45 -5.30
CA VAL A 225 -9.98 -0.57 -3.85
C VAL A 225 -10.71 -1.81 -3.39
N SER A 226 -9.94 -2.86 -3.15
CA SER A 226 -10.41 -4.11 -2.59
C SER A 226 -9.38 -4.62 -1.61
N ILE A 227 -9.85 -5.35 -0.62
CA ILE A 227 -8.99 -6.07 0.30
C ILE A 227 -9.16 -7.54 -0.05
N ASP A 228 -8.48 -7.99 -1.10
CA ASP A 228 -8.42 -9.42 -1.40
C ASP A 228 -7.63 -10.12 -0.28
N ARG A 229 -8.22 -11.17 0.29
CA ARG A 229 -7.63 -11.92 1.41
C ARG A 229 -7.91 -13.41 1.22
N PRO A 230 -7.08 -14.11 0.44
CA PRO A 230 -7.18 -15.56 0.33
C PRO A 230 -7.04 -16.25 1.70
N GLU A 231 -6.27 -15.68 2.64
CA GLU A 231 -6.12 -16.19 4.01
C GLU A 231 -7.24 -15.82 5.00
N ARG A 232 -8.30 -15.13 4.56
CA ARG A 232 -9.36 -14.65 5.45
C ARG A 232 -10.27 -15.79 5.90
N THR A 233 -10.21 -16.07 7.20
CA THR A 233 -11.21 -16.87 7.90
C THR A 233 -12.20 -15.95 8.63
N ASN A 234 -13.35 -16.47 9.06
CA ASN A 234 -14.32 -15.74 9.88
C ASN A 234 -13.82 -15.38 11.29
N GLU A 235 -12.58 -15.75 11.64
CA GLU A 235 -11.97 -15.42 12.92
C GLU A 235 -11.67 -13.92 13.05
N TRP A 236 -11.87 -13.38 14.26
CA TRP A 236 -11.64 -11.95 14.55
C TRP A 236 -10.19 -11.50 14.32
N SER A 237 -9.23 -12.41 14.48
CA SER A 237 -7.79 -12.18 14.31
C SER A 237 -7.39 -11.91 12.85
N SER A 238 -8.04 -12.58 11.88
CA SER A 238 -7.78 -12.39 10.44
C SER A 238 -8.16 -10.96 9.99
N LYS A 239 -9.09 -10.32 10.72
CA LYS A 239 -9.63 -8.98 10.40
C LYS A 239 -8.58 -7.87 10.57
N LEU A 240 -7.58 -8.04 11.46
CA LEU A 240 -6.51 -7.07 11.77
C LEU A 240 -5.23 -7.24 10.94
N GLN A 241 -5.16 -8.26 10.09
CA GLN A 241 -3.94 -8.67 9.38
C GLN A 241 -3.83 -8.12 7.95
N ALA A 242 -4.72 -7.21 7.52
CA ALA A 242 -4.73 -6.68 6.16
C ALA A 242 -3.32 -6.18 5.77
N PRO A 243 -2.63 -6.82 4.82
CA PRO A 243 -1.31 -6.39 4.41
C PRO A 243 -1.43 -5.06 3.67
N TRP A 244 -0.42 -4.22 3.85
CA TRP A 244 -0.23 -3.04 3.01
C TRP A 244 0.94 -3.34 2.10
N TYR A 245 0.73 -3.13 0.80
CA TYR A 245 1.74 -3.36 -0.25
C TYR A 245 2.23 -2.02 -0.79
N SER A 246 3.52 -1.95 -1.14
CA SER A 246 4.07 -0.81 -1.90
C SER A 246 3.39 -0.67 -3.25
N PHE A 247 3.39 0.54 -3.81
CA PHE A 247 2.94 0.72 -5.19
C PHE A 247 3.67 -0.18 -6.20
N ASP A 248 5.00 -0.38 -6.05
CA ASP A 248 5.75 -1.30 -6.93
C ASP A 248 5.19 -2.73 -6.90
N GLU A 249 4.83 -3.20 -5.71
CA GLU A 249 4.28 -4.54 -5.47
C GLU A 249 2.84 -4.65 -5.97
N LEU A 250 2.05 -3.59 -5.79
CA LEU A 250 0.69 -3.49 -6.31
C LEU A 250 0.65 -3.50 -7.85
N VAL A 251 1.64 -2.87 -8.51
CA VAL A 251 1.78 -2.91 -9.98
C VAL A 251 2.19 -4.31 -10.44
N ALA A 252 3.06 -5.00 -9.70
CA ALA A 252 3.44 -6.37 -10.00
C ALA A 252 2.27 -7.37 -9.86
N LEU A 253 1.33 -7.08 -8.96
CA LEU A 253 0.13 -7.89 -8.70
C LEU A 253 -1.13 -7.40 -9.44
N LYS A 254 -0.98 -6.54 -10.45
CA LYS A 254 -2.12 -6.02 -11.22
C LYS A 254 -2.90 -7.14 -11.91
N LEU A 255 -4.20 -6.91 -12.10
CA LEU A 255 -5.06 -7.83 -12.83
C LEU A 255 -4.70 -7.87 -14.33
N GLU A 256 -5.17 -8.91 -15.02
CA GLU A 256 -4.99 -9.06 -16.47
C GLU A 256 -5.54 -7.88 -17.28
N ASP A 257 -6.59 -7.20 -16.77
CA ASP A 257 -7.16 -5.99 -17.37
C ASP A 257 -6.33 -4.71 -17.09
N GLY A 258 -5.21 -4.85 -16.38
CA GLY A 258 -4.27 -3.80 -16.02
C GLY A 258 -4.65 -3.00 -14.78
N LYS A 259 -5.74 -3.34 -14.07
CA LYS A 259 -6.11 -2.63 -12.85
C LYS A 259 -5.26 -3.06 -11.66
N VAL A 260 -4.87 -2.06 -10.87
CA VAL A 260 -4.18 -2.24 -9.61
C VAL A 260 -5.20 -2.45 -8.48
N VAL A 261 -5.04 -3.52 -7.69
CA VAL A 261 -5.94 -3.83 -6.58
C VAL A 261 -5.23 -3.54 -5.27
N GLY A 262 -5.78 -2.68 -4.41
CA GLY A 262 -5.15 -2.36 -3.13
C GLY A 262 -6.11 -1.82 -2.07
N SER A 263 -5.60 -1.68 -0.85
CA SER A 263 -6.39 -1.12 0.27
C SER A 263 -6.67 0.38 0.10
N CYS A 264 -7.69 0.90 0.80
CA CYS A 264 -7.95 2.35 0.82
C CYS A 264 -6.74 3.15 1.31
N SER A 265 -5.97 2.58 2.26
CA SER A 265 -4.74 3.19 2.76
C SER A 265 -3.66 3.28 1.68
N SER A 266 -3.44 2.19 0.93
CA SER A 266 -2.51 2.18 -0.21
C SER A 266 -2.91 3.20 -1.28
N TYR A 267 -4.20 3.29 -1.58
CA TYR A 267 -4.74 4.26 -2.53
C TYR A 267 -4.49 5.71 -2.08
N MET A 268 -4.78 6.05 -0.81
CA MET A 268 -4.52 7.39 -0.29
C MET A 268 -3.03 7.72 -0.24
N SER A 269 -2.18 6.79 0.19
CA SER A 269 -0.72 7.04 0.25
C SER A 269 -0.09 7.14 -1.14
N PHE A 270 -0.67 6.49 -2.15
CA PHE A 270 -0.32 6.68 -3.56
C PHE A 270 -0.64 8.10 -4.04
N PHE A 271 -1.87 8.58 -3.80
CA PHE A 271 -2.25 9.97 -4.12
C PHE A 271 -1.39 10.98 -3.38
N TYR A 272 -1.15 10.76 -2.09
CA TYR A 272 -0.28 11.60 -1.28
C TYR A 272 1.10 11.72 -1.92
N ALA A 273 1.74 10.59 -2.24
CA ALA A 273 3.08 10.57 -2.78
C ALA A 273 3.18 11.37 -4.09
N MET A 274 2.24 11.18 -5.04
CA MET A 274 2.25 11.94 -6.29
C MET A 274 2.10 13.45 -6.06
N LEU A 275 1.12 13.86 -5.25
CA LEU A 275 0.91 15.27 -4.93
C LEU A 275 2.15 15.88 -4.27
N ARG A 276 2.75 15.17 -3.32
CA ARG A 276 3.95 15.59 -2.60
C ARG A 276 5.13 15.82 -3.56
N LEU A 277 5.37 14.87 -4.47
CA LEU A 277 6.45 14.95 -5.45
C LEU A 277 6.22 16.04 -6.51
N GLY A 278 4.96 16.35 -6.85
CA GLY A 278 4.64 17.45 -7.75
C GLY A 278 4.50 18.83 -7.08
N GLY A 279 5.06 19.02 -5.87
CA GLY A 279 5.22 20.35 -5.25
C GLY A 279 4.14 20.75 -4.24
N PHE A 280 3.32 19.81 -3.75
CA PHE A 280 2.52 20.06 -2.55
C PHE A 280 3.38 19.95 -1.31
N GLU A 281 3.33 20.94 -0.41
CA GLU A 281 3.99 20.87 0.89
C GLU A 281 3.34 19.84 1.82
N THR A 282 4.13 19.31 2.77
CA THR A 282 3.68 18.34 3.79
C THR A 282 2.46 18.86 4.56
N GLU A 283 2.43 20.15 4.89
CA GLU A 283 1.29 20.74 5.60
C GLU A 283 -0.01 20.74 4.78
N ASN A 284 0.07 20.66 3.45
CA ASN A 284 -1.07 20.72 2.55
C ASN A 284 -1.70 19.35 2.24
N LEU A 285 -1.12 18.29 2.79
CA LEU A 285 -1.59 16.92 2.57
C LEU A 285 -1.68 16.23 3.93
N ILE A 286 -2.88 15.85 4.34
CA ILE A 286 -3.11 15.11 5.60
C ILE A 286 -3.91 13.87 5.27
N GLN A 287 -3.32 12.70 5.51
CA GLN A 287 -4.05 11.44 5.47
C GLN A 287 -4.70 11.22 6.86
N ALA A 288 -5.98 10.88 6.87
CA ALA A 288 -6.73 10.62 8.09
C ALA A 288 -7.30 9.21 8.04
N ARG A 289 -7.03 8.43 9.09
CA ARG A 289 -7.67 7.13 9.28
C ARG A 289 -8.91 7.28 10.13
N LEU A 290 -9.97 6.64 9.66
CA LEU A 290 -11.25 6.47 10.31
C LEU A 290 -11.40 4.99 10.68
N ALA A 291 -12.51 4.61 11.33
CA ALA A 291 -12.71 3.24 11.80
C ALA A 291 -12.54 2.16 10.70
N THR A 292 -13.03 2.41 9.49
CA THR A 292 -13.05 1.42 8.38
C THR A 292 -12.52 1.98 7.06
N GLN A 293 -11.90 3.16 7.06
CA GLN A 293 -11.48 3.83 5.84
C GLN A 293 -10.37 4.85 6.10
N ASP A 294 -9.46 5.00 5.15
CA ASP A 294 -8.52 6.12 5.09
C ASP A 294 -9.03 7.14 4.06
N ILE A 295 -8.88 8.43 4.35
CA ILE A 295 -9.15 9.56 3.46
C ILE A 295 -7.90 10.43 3.33
N LEU A 296 -7.82 11.20 2.25
CA LEU A 296 -6.78 12.21 2.05
C LEU A 296 -7.42 13.60 1.98
N LEU A 297 -6.96 14.50 2.85
CA LEU A 297 -7.31 15.92 2.84
C LEU A 297 -6.21 16.69 2.10
N VAL A 298 -6.61 17.40 1.05
CA VAL A 298 -5.73 18.18 0.19
C VAL A 298 -6.11 19.66 0.31
N PHE A 299 -5.17 20.47 0.79
CA PHE A 299 -5.37 21.90 0.99
C PHE A 299 -4.75 22.67 -0.18
N ILE A 300 -5.57 23.46 -0.87
CA ILE A 300 -5.16 24.31 -1.99
C ILE A 300 -5.68 25.70 -1.69
N GLU A 301 -4.78 26.63 -1.36
CA GLU A 301 -5.14 27.99 -0.94
C GLU A 301 -6.14 27.97 0.24
N SER A 302 -7.35 28.50 0.05
CA SER A 302 -8.44 28.47 1.03
C SER A 302 -9.33 27.23 0.94
N ASP A 303 -9.18 26.43 -0.11
CA ASP A 303 -10.04 25.30 -0.39
C ASP A 303 -9.47 24.00 0.15
N ILE A 304 -10.37 23.10 0.55
CA ILE A 304 -10.02 21.78 1.06
C ILE A 304 -10.75 20.74 0.22
N TYR A 305 -10.02 19.78 -0.31
CA TYR A 305 -10.56 18.66 -1.06
C TYR A 305 -10.39 17.38 -0.24
N MET A 306 -11.45 16.57 -0.19
CA MET A 306 -11.42 15.24 0.42
C MET A 306 -11.43 14.21 -0.69
N ILE A 307 -10.39 13.37 -0.73
CA ILE A 307 -10.38 12.14 -1.51
C ILE A 307 -10.74 10.99 -0.57
N CYS A 308 -11.76 10.25 -0.94
CA CYS A 308 -12.09 8.98 -0.32
C CYS A 308 -12.01 7.85 -1.36
N THR A 309 -12.35 6.64 -0.95
CA THR A 309 -12.31 5.46 -1.83
C THR A 309 -13.18 5.64 -3.07
N ASP A 310 -14.29 6.36 -2.95
CA ASP A 310 -15.37 6.36 -3.93
C ASP A 310 -15.45 7.66 -4.75
N TYR A 311 -14.92 8.77 -4.22
CA TYR A 311 -15.01 10.07 -4.85
C TYR A 311 -13.96 11.04 -4.34
N ILE A 312 -13.83 12.14 -5.07
CA ILE A 312 -13.16 13.37 -4.63
C ILE A 312 -14.22 14.47 -4.56
N GLN A 313 -14.18 15.30 -3.52
CA GLN A 313 -15.08 16.45 -3.41
C GLN A 313 -14.42 17.64 -2.72
N LYS A 314 -14.84 18.85 -3.08
CA LYS A 314 -14.53 20.05 -2.32
C LYS A 314 -15.35 20.05 -1.03
N ILE A 315 -14.68 20.28 0.09
CA ILE A 315 -15.31 20.41 1.41
C ILE A 315 -15.92 21.80 1.55
N THR A 316 -17.15 21.85 2.03
CA THR A 316 -17.89 23.06 2.41
C THR A 316 -18.37 22.95 3.85
N SER A 317 -18.94 24.03 4.39
CA SER A 317 -19.60 24.02 5.70
C SER A 317 -20.84 23.12 5.78
N LYS A 318 -21.33 22.63 4.62
CA LYS A 318 -22.49 21.75 4.45
C LYS A 318 -22.11 20.35 3.97
N THR A 319 -20.82 20.03 3.86
CA THR A 319 -20.40 18.68 3.48
C THR A 319 -20.88 17.66 4.50
N TYR A 320 -21.59 16.63 4.04
CA TYR A 320 -21.97 15.49 4.86
C TYR A 320 -21.02 14.32 4.65
N PHE A 321 -20.46 13.83 5.74
CA PHE A 321 -19.67 12.61 5.73
C PHE A 321 -19.95 11.84 7.02
N TYR A 322 -20.39 10.59 6.89
CA TYR A 322 -20.93 9.83 8.01
C TYR A 322 -19.86 9.26 8.96
N LYS A 323 -18.66 8.99 8.43
CA LYS A 323 -17.52 8.52 9.23
C LYS A 323 -16.77 9.70 9.82
N LYS A 324 -17.23 10.19 10.97
CA LYS A 324 -16.67 11.41 11.58
C LYS A 324 -15.40 11.18 12.41
N LYS A 325 -15.33 10.06 13.11
CA LYS A 325 -14.29 9.83 14.12
C LYS A 325 -12.95 9.46 13.47
N ILE A 326 -11.96 10.33 13.66
CA ILE A 326 -10.57 10.11 13.23
C ILE A 326 -9.80 9.42 14.36
N THR A 327 -9.09 8.34 14.02
CA THR A 327 -8.23 7.59 14.94
C THR A 327 -6.76 8.00 14.84
N ILE A 328 -6.33 8.45 13.66
CA ILE A 328 -4.98 8.99 13.44
C ILE A 328 -4.98 9.97 12.26
N LEU A 329 -4.26 11.07 12.45
CA LEU A 329 -3.85 12.03 11.42
C LEU A 329 -2.38 11.79 11.11
N TYR A 330 -1.98 11.79 9.85
CA TYR A 330 -0.57 11.63 9.49
C TYR A 330 -0.23 12.22 8.12
N THR A 331 1.07 12.48 7.96
CA THR A 331 1.72 12.99 6.76
C THR A 331 2.91 12.09 6.42
N ASP A 332 3.71 12.48 5.44
CA ASP A 332 4.97 11.79 5.16
C ASP A 332 6.03 11.97 6.27
N GLU A 333 5.83 12.90 7.21
CA GLU A 333 6.81 13.22 8.27
C GLU A 333 6.28 12.97 9.69
N TRP A 334 5.00 13.25 9.93
CA TRP A 334 4.44 13.24 11.28
C TRP A 334 3.12 12.50 11.41
N TYR A 335 2.79 12.15 12.65
CA TYR A 335 1.52 11.55 13.02
C TYR A 335 0.95 12.12 14.32
N TRP A 336 -0.37 11.99 14.50
CA TRP A 336 -1.08 12.31 15.73
C TRP A 336 -2.27 11.35 15.91
N THR A 337 -2.24 10.52 16.95
CA THR A 337 -3.30 9.54 17.24
C THR A 337 -4.37 10.08 18.19
N GLU A 338 -5.56 9.46 18.17
CA GLU A 338 -6.66 9.77 19.12
C GLU A 338 -6.27 9.51 20.59
N ARG A 339 -5.23 8.70 20.83
CA ARG A 339 -4.67 8.40 22.15
C ARG A 339 -3.65 9.44 22.62
N GLY A 340 -3.35 10.41 21.76
CA GLY A 340 -2.39 11.48 22.01
C GLY A 340 -0.92 11.09 21.82
N GLU A 341 -0.65 10.02 21.08
CA GLU A 341 0.71 9.70 20.61
C GLU A 341 1.02 10.52 19.37
N THR A 342 2.20 11.14 19.33
CA THR A 342 2.60 12.03 18.24
C THR A 342 4.12 12.21 18.22
N ASN A 343 4.68 12.60 17.08
CA ASN A 343 6.09 12.96 16.90
C ASN A 343 6.31 14.45 16.56
N ILE A 344 5.32 15.33 16.83
CA ILE A 344 5.41 16.78 16.61
C ILE A 344 5.31 17.62 17.89
N ASP A 345 6.02 18.75 17.89
CA ASP A 345 6.05 19.72 18.98
C ASP A 345 4.70 20.46 19.19
N GLU A 346 4.60 21.25 20.26
CA GLU A 346 3.39 21.99 20.62
C GLU A 346 3.00 23.05 19.56
N ASP A 347 3.98 23.78 19.02
CA ASP A 347 3.73 24.83 18.03
C ASP A 347 3.10 24.24 16.77
N THR A 348 3.65 23.13 16.28
CA THR A 348 3.14 22.37 15.15
C THR A 348 1.74 21.82 15.43
N ARG A 349 1.50 21.28 16.63
CA ARG A 349 0.17 20.82 17.05
C ARG A 349 -0.86 21.94 17.05
N MET A 350 -0.50 23.13 17.53
CA MET A 350 -1.37 24.31 17.52
C MET A 350 -1.68 24.79 16.10
N LEU A 351 -0.70 24.76 15.19
CA LEU A 351 -0.89 25.06 13.77
C LEU A 351 -1.86 24.08 13.11
N ILE A 352 -1.66 22.78 13.32
CA ILE A 352 -2.55 21.72 12.78
C ILE A 352 -3.96 21.87 13.33
N LYS A 353 -4.13 22.09 14.64
CA LYS A 353 -5.44 22.30 15.25
C LYS A 353 -6.14 23.52 14.66
N LYS A 354 -5.43 24.63 14.46
CA LYS A 354 -5.97 25.82 13.80
C LYS A 354 -6.39 25.52 12.36
N LYS A 355 -5.58 24.76 11.61
CA LYS A 355 -5.85 24.38 10.21
C LYS A 355 -7.09 23.49 10.09
N LEU A 356 -7.27 22.54 11.01
CA LEU A 356 -8.39 21.61 11.01
C LEU A 356 -9.67 22.17 11.67
N LYS A 357 -9.63 23.38 12.23
CA LYS A 357 -10.77 24.02 12.88
C LYS A 357 -12.00 24.13 11.96
N SER A 358 -11.79 24.42 10.68
CA SER A 358 -12.88 24.49 9.69
C SER A 358 -13.57 23.15 9.45
N LEU A 359 -12.92 22.05 9.82
CA LEU A 359 -13.38 20.68 9.60
C LEU A 359 -14.05 20.06 10.84
N GLU A 360 -14.09 20.74 11.99
CA GLU A 360 -14.68 20.23 13.25
C GLU A 360 -16.17 19.90 13.14
N LYS A 361 -16.89 20.45 12.14
CA LYS A 361 -18.29 20.10 11.86
C LYS A 361 -18.45 18.74 11.16
N ILE A 362 -17.39 18.29 10.50
CA ILE A 362 -17.36 17.11 9.64
C ILE A 362 -16.65 15.97 10.37
N PHE A 363 -15.51 16.26 11.01
CA PHE A 363 -14.67 15.27 11.66
C PHE A 363 -14.50 15.55 13.15
N GLU A 364 -14.37 14.45 13.89
CA GLU A 364 -14.14 14.44 15.33
C GLU A 364 -12.76 13.88 15.61
N PHE A 365 -11.89 14.70 16.23
CA PHE A 365 -10.57 14.30 16.69
C PHE A 365 -10.29 14.96 18.04
N PRO A 366 -9.84 14.21 19.07
CA PRO A 366 -9.78 14.72 20.44
C PRO A 366 -8.63 15.72 20.68
N PHE A 367 -7.64 15.81 19.77
CA PHE A 367 -6.46 16.68 19.93
C PHE A 367 -5.79 16.55 21.30
N THR A 368 -5.74 15.33 21.84
CA THR A 368 -5.07 15.00 23.12
C THR A 368 -3.57 14.81 22.90
N CYS A 369 -2.74 15.06 23.91
CA CYS A 369 -1.31 14.74 23.87
C CYS A 369 -0.92 14.02 25.16
N LYS A 370 -0.33 12.83 25.04
CA LYS A 370 -0.03 11.96 26.18
C LYS A 370 1.29 12.33 26.87
N TYR A 371 2.28 12.72 26.08
CA TYR A 371 3.61 13.10 26.56
C TYR A 371 4.07 14.35 25.81
N PRO A 372 4.53 15.40 26.51
CA PRO A 372 5.19 16.51 25.83
C PRO A 372 6.45 15.96 25.15
N ILE A 373 6.56 16.19 23.84
CA ILE A 373 7.79 15.91 23.11
C ILE A 373 8.86 16.88 23.59
N ARG A 374 10.09 16.41 23.72
CA ARG A 374 11.23 17.27 24.08
C ARG A 374 11.38 18.39 23.05
N ASP A 375 11.69 19.60 23.52
CA ASP A 375 11.86 20.81 22.70
C ASP A 375 12.97 20.68 21.62
N ASP A 376 13.82 19.66 21.70
CA ASP A 376 14.91 19.37 20.77
C ASP A 376 14.48 18.59 19.51
N TYR A 377 13.29 17.98 19.51
CA TYR A 377 12.78 17.27 18.34
C TYR A 377 11.94 18.21 17.45
N LYS A 378 12.62 18.89 16.54
CA LYS A 378 11.95 19.53 15.40
C LYS A 378 11.89 18.55 14.25
N SER A 379 10.70 18.27 13.74
CA SER A 379 10.56 17.55 12.46
C SER A 379 11.33 18.34 11.40
N PRO A 380 12.25 17.72 10.65
CA PRO A 380 12.96 18.40 9.57
C PRO A 380 11.95 18.85 8.51
N CYS A 381 11.61 20.14 8.51
CA CYS A 381 10.66 20.75 7.57
C CYS A 381 11.15 20.86 6.12
N ASN A 382 12.33 20.30 5.79
CA ASN A 382 12.94 20.50 4.48
C ASN A 382 12.73 19.27 3.61
N PHE A 383 11.59 19.23 2.93
CA PHE A 383 11.41 18.33 1.81
C PHE A 383 12.16 18.86 0.59
N TYR A 384 12.88 17.96 -0.08
CA TYR A 384 13.46 18.22 -1.38
C TYR A 384 12.36 18.23 -2.44
N MET A 385 12.00 19.41 -2.95
CA MET A 385 11.18 19.51 -4.15
C MET A 385 11.99 19.01 -5.34
N ALA A 386 11.57 17.88 -5.91
CA ALA A 386 12.15 17.38 -7.14
C ALA A 386 12.00 18.41 -8.26
N ASN A 387 13.07 18.65 -9.01
CA ASN A 387 12.98 19.44 -10.22
C ASN A 387 12.28 18.60 -11.30
N ILE A 388 11.02 18.93 -11.58
CA ILE A 388 10.18 18.17 -12.51
C ILE A 388 10.72 18.14 -13.95
N GLN A 389 11.63 19.04 -14.29
CA GLN A 389 12.30 19.05 -15.59
C GLN A 389 13.27 17.87 -15.75
N ASP A 390 13.83 17.39 -14.65
CA ASP A 390 14.79 16.28 -14.65
C ASP A 390 14.10 14.98 -15.10
N ASP A 391 14.89 14.03 -15.59
CA ASP A 391 14.36 12.71 -15.94
C ASP A 391 13.89 11.95 -14.68
N CYS A 392 12.99 10.98 -14.86
CA CYS A 392 12.39 10.27 -13.73
C CYS A 392 13.41 9.49 -12.88
N LYS A 393 14.55 9.08 -13.45
CA LYS A 393 15.61 8.39 -12.72
C LYS A 393 16.40 9.36 -11.85
N ALA A 394 16.65 10.57 -12.34
CA ALA A 394 17.26 11.65 -11.55
C ALA A 394 16.36 12.04 -10.37
N ILE A 395 15.07 12.27 -10.62
CA ILE A 395 14.07 12.55 -9.58
C ILE A 395 14.08 11.43 -8.52
N HIS A 396 14.01 10.17 -8.95
CA HIS A 396 14.05 9.01 -8.05
C HIS A 396 15.33 8.96 -7.20
N LYS A 397 16.50 9.12 -7.82
CA LYS A 397 17.80 9.10 -7.11
C LYS A 397 17.87 10.19 -6.05
N ASP A 398 17.41 11.40 -6.36
CA ASP A 398 17.42 12.52 -5.42
C ASP A 398 16.48 12.27 -4.25
N ILE A 399 15.27 11.75 -4.50
CA ILE A 399 14.30 11.44 -3.43
C ILE A 399 14.83 10.35 -2.51
N VAL A 400 15.42 9.28 -3.08
CA VAL A 400 16.04 8.21 -2.29
C VAL A 400 17.18 8.79 -1.46
N TRP A 401 18.11 9.53 -2.08
CA TRP A 401 19.23 10.14 -1.36
C TRP A 401 18.75 11.06 -0.23
N HIS A 402 17.74 11.90 -0.49
CA HIS A 402 17.16 12.78 0.53
C HIS A 402 16.58 12.00 1.69
N ASN A 403 15.91 10.87 1.44
CA ASN A 403 15.43 10.00 2.51
C ASN A 403 16.58 9.43 3.37
N TYR A 404 17.71 9.05 2.76
CA TYR A 404 18.89 8.62 3.51
C TYR A 404 19.50 9.74 4.33
N TYR A 405 19.63 10.93 3.73
CA TYR A 405 20.11 12.12 4.42
C TYR A 405 19.25 12.41 5.66
N LEU A 406 17.92 12.45 5.50
CA LEU A 406 16.97 12.64 6.61
C LEU A 406 17.09 11.54 7.68
N SER A 407 17.32 10.28 7.29
CA SER A 407 17.56 9.18 8.22
C SER A 407 18.85 9.39 9.03
N SER A 408 19.90 9.94 8.42
CA SER A 408 21.17 10.21 9.14
C SER A 408 21.04 11.31 10.19
N ILE A 409 20.24 12.35 9.91
CA ILE A 409 20.06 13.48 10.83
C ILE A 409 18.96 13.22 11.87
N HIS A 410 17.94 12.42 11.52
CA HIS A 410 16.80 12.07 12.37
C HIS A 410 16.57 10.56 12.41
N PRO A 411 17.42 9.80 13.12
CA PRO A 411 17.42 8.33 13.10
C PRO A 411 16.12 7.68 13.62
N GLU A 412 15.36 8.39 14.46
CA GLU A 412 14.07 7.92 14.98
C GLU A 412 12.88 8.32 14.09
N GLY A 413 13.11 9.14 13.06
CA GLY A 413 12.08 9.70 12.19
C GLY A 413 11.59 8.75 11.10
N ALA A 414 10.54 9.18 10.39
CA ALA A 414 9.87 8.39 9.34
C ALA A 414 10.82 7.90 8.23
N ALA A 415 11.88 8.66 7.94
CA ALA A 415 12.85 8.34 6.90
C ALA A 415 13.61 7.04 7.16
N THR A 416 14.01 6.78 8.42
CA THR A 416 14.67 5.51 8.80
C THR A 416 13.74 4.33 8.59
N TRP A 417 12.50 4.44 9.07
CA TRP A 417 11.47 3.42 8.87
C TRP A 417 11.17 3.20 7.39
N ALA A 418 11.22 4.27 6.59
CA ALA A 418 11.02 4.21 5.15
C ALA A 418 12.12 3.39 4.45
N LYS A 419 13.40 3.46 4.86
CA LYS A 419 14.47 2.60 4.27
C LYS A 419 14.17 1.12 4.46
N TYR A 420 13.70 0.74 5.64
CA TYR A 420 13.33 -0.63 5.96
C TYR A 420 12.08 -1.09 5.21
N ALA A 421 11.04 -0.25 5.20
CA ALA A 421 9.86 -0.42 4.37
C ALA A 421 10.20 -0.52 2.86
N TYR A 422 11.21 0.20 2.40
CA TYR A 422 11.71 0.16 1.03
C TYR A 422 12.41 -1.16 0.69
N GLN A 423 12.74 -1.97 1.70
CA GLN A 423 13.46 -3.21 1.56
C GLN A 423 14.87 -3.01 0.98
N SER A 424 15.52 -1.92 1.35
CA SER A 424 16.89 -1.62 0.93
C SER A 424 17.92 -2.55 1.58
N LEU A 425 18.87 -3.03 0.79
CA LEU A 425 20.09 -3.70 1.28
C LEU A 425 21.09 -2.71 1.88
N ILE A 426 21.00 -1.41 1.59
CA ILE A 426 21.86 -0.35 2.14
C ILE A 426 21.25 0.15 3.46
N VAL A 427 21.27 -0.69 4.49
CA VAL A 427 20.86 -0.39 5.87
C VAL A 427 21.75 -1.17 6.84
N HIS A 428 21.82 -0.83 8.12
CA HIS A 428 22.68 -1.56 9.05
C HIS A 428 22.14 -2.96 9.40
N LYS A 429 20.82 -3.18 9.34
CA LYS A 429 20.19 -4.43 9.78
C LYS A 429 19.40 -5.13 8.66
N PRO A 430 20.01 -5.47 7.52
CA PRO A 430 19.30 -6.09 6.38
C PRO A 430 18.78 -7.51 6.70
N ASN A 431 19.29 -8.17 7.76
CA ASN A 431 18.76 -9.45 8.23
C ASN A 431 17.28 -9.41 8.64
N VAL A 432 16.69 -8.23 8.86
CA VAL A 432 15.24 -8.11 9.11
C VAL A 432 14.39 -8.71 7.99
N TYR A 433 14.86 -8.69 6.73
CA TYR A 433 14.12 -9.25 5.59
C TYR A 433 14.10 -10.78 5.63
N ILE A 434 15.18 -11.38 6.12
CA ILE A 434 15.26 -12.82 6.40
C ILE A 434 14.33 -13.17 7.58
N LYS A 435 14.41 -12.41 8.69
CA LYS A 435 13.52 -12.62 9.85
C LYS A 435 12.04 -12.57 9.44
N TRP A 436 11.66 -11.62 8.57
CA TRP A 436 10.30 -11.53 8.03
C TRP A 436 9.91 -12.78 7.26
N SER A 437 10.77 -13.21 6.33
CA SER A 437 10.55 -14.37 5.49
C SER A 437 10.33 -15.64 6.33
N ILE A 438 11.11 -15.85 7.38
CA ILE A 438 10.99 -16.99 8.31
C ILE A 438 9.70 -16.95 9.13
N GLN A 439 9.27 -15.78 9.60
CA GLN A 439 8.07 -15.68 10.46
C GLN A 439 6.76 -15.57 9.66
N CYS A 440 6.82 -15.31 8.36
CA CYS A 440 5.65 -15.11 7.54
C CYS A 440 4.82 -16.40 7.45
N LYS A 441 3.52 -16.31 7.81
CA LYS A 441 2.60 -17.45 7.83
C LYS A 441 2.47 -18.10 6.45
N MET A 442 2.24 -17.29 5.41
CA MET A 442 2.13 -17.74 4.02
C MET A 442 3.36 -18.54 3.58
N VAL A 443 4.56 -18.08 3.95
CA VAL A 443 5.81 -18.77 3.62
C VAL A 443 5.88 -20.12 4.32
N ARG A 444 5.57 -20.19 5.61
CA ARG A 444 5.56 -21.45 6.37
C ARG A 444 4.59 -22.46 5.78
N GLU A 445 3.38 -22.03 5.45
CA GLU A 445 2.35 -22.89 4.84
C GLU A 445 2.79 -23.40 3.46
N PHE A 446 3.37 -22.53 2.63
CA PHE A 446 3.88 -22.90 1.31
C PHE A 446 5.02 -23.93 1.39
N ILE A 447 5.97 -23.73 2.31
CA ILE A 447 7.15 -24.59 2.47
C ILE A 447 6.77 -25.99 3.00
N ILE A 448 5.70 -26.10 3.79
CA ILE A 448 5.18 -27.40 4.26
C ILE A 448 4.78 -28.29 3.09
N CYS A 449 4.27 -27.71 2.00
CA CYS A 449 3.82 -28.45 0.81
C CYS A 449 4.96 -29.02 -0.05
N MET A 450 6.19 -28.51 0.07
CA MET A 450 7.37 -29.05 -0.61
C MET A 450 7.83 -30.32 0.09
N LYS A 451 8.09 -31.45 -0.57
CA LYS A 451 8.48 -32.69 0.11
C LYS A 451 10.00 -32.83 0.21
N PHE A 452 10.70 -32.50 -0.88
CA PHE A 452 12.15 -32.69 -1.02
C PHE A 452 12.83 -31.38 -1.40
N ILE A 453 14.16 -31.33 -1.22
CA ILE A 453 14.96 -30.17 -1.64
C ILE A 453 14.87 -29.94 -3.16
N ASP A 454 14.73 -31.03 -3.93
CA ASP A 454 14.54 -30.98 -5.38
C ASP A 454 13.24 -30.25 -5.76
N ASP A 455 12.17 -30.32 -4.95
CA ASP A 455 10.94 -29.56 -5.19
C ASP A 455 11.19 -28.04 -5.03
N VAL A 456 12.05 -27.67 -4.09
CA VAL A 456 12.45 -26.29 -3.83
C VAL A 456 13.29 -25.77 -4.99
N VAL A 457 14.28 -26.54 -5.43
CA VAL A 457 15.14 -26.20 -6.57
C VAL A 457 14.30 -26.12 -7.85
N TYR A 458 13.40 -27.08 -8.08
CA TYR A 458 12.47 -27.06 -9.21
C TYR A 458 11.59 -25.82 -9.18
N TYR A 459 11.02 -25.46 -8.03
CA TYR A 459 10.24 -24.24 -7.89
C TYR A 459 11.06 -23.00 -8.26
N LEU A 460 12.27 -22.85 -7.69
CA LEU A 460 13.16 -21.71 -7.93
C LEU A 460 13.61 -21.56 -9.39
N ILE A 461 13.81 -22.68 -10.10
CA ILE A 461 14.17 -22.69 -11.53
C ILE A 461 12.99 -22.25 -12.42
N ASN A 462 11.76 -22.53 -12.01
CA ASN A 462 10.55 -22.22 -12.78
C ASN A 462 9.93 -20.85 -12.46
N LEU A 463 10.54 -20.07 -11.57
CA LEU A 463 10.13 -18.69 -11.30
C LEU A 463 10.39 -17.78 -12.50
N GLU A 464 9.54 -16.77 -12.70
CA GLU A 464 9.87 -15.69 -13.63
C GLU A 464 11.14 -14.98 -13.16
N SER A 465 12.06 -14.69 -14.09
CA SER A 465 13.33 -14.04 -13.77
C SER A 465 13.15 -12.54 -13.50
N GLY A 466 13.86 -12.06 -12.48
CA GLY A 466 13.99 -10.63 -12.15
C GLY A 466 13.25 -10.22 -10.88
N SER A 467 13.40 -8.96 -10.51
CA SER A 467 12.74 -8.39 -9.32
C SER A 467 11.44 -7.67 -9.70
N ILE A 468 10.50 -7.57 -8.76
CA ILE A 468 9.36 -6.63 -8.86
C ILE A 468 9.80 -5.17 -8.66
N PHE A 469 10.99 -4.97 -8.09
CA PHE A 469 11.56 -3.66 -7.85
C PHE A 469 12.47 -3.25 -8.99
N TYR A 470 12.38 -1.98 -9.38
CA TYR A 470 13.29 -1.38 -10.34
C TYR A 470 14.72 -1.28 -9.79
N ASP A 471 14.87 -1.02 -8.50
CA ASP A 471 16.17 -0.77 -7.86
C ASP A 471 16.95 -2.04 -7.54
N ALA A 472 18.21 -2.08 -7.98
CA ALA A 472 19.11 -3.22 -7.72
C ALA A 472 19.38 -3.48 -6.22
N TYR A 473 19.31 -2.45 -5.38
CA TYR A 473 19.55 -2.54 -3.93
C TYR A 473 18.31 -2.98 -3.14
N ARG A 474 17.15 -3.18 -3.76
CA ARG A 474 15.98 -3.68 -3.05
C ARG A 474 15.94 -5.20 -3.06
N LEU A 475 15.42 -5.77 -1.98
CA LEU A 475 15.34 -7.21 -1.78
C LEU A 475 13.90 -7.65 -1.66
N MET A 476 13.47 -8.59 -2.51
CA MET A 476 12.20 -9.28 -2.33
C MET A 476 12.28 -10.28 -1.17
N THR A 477 11.29 -10.29 -0.31
CA THR A 477 11.15 -11.29 0.76
C THR A 477 10.54 -12.58 0.22
N ALA A 478 10.66 -13.69 0.95
CA ALA A 478 10.18 -14.99 0.48
C ALA A 478 8.67 -15.00 0.18
N ASP A 479 7.87 -14.25 0.94
CA ASP A 479 6.43 -14.12 0.69
C ASP A 479 6.13 -13.37 -0.60
N GLN A 480 6.97 -12.40 -0.99
CA GLN A 480 6.86 -11.70 -2.26
C GLN A 480 7.21 -12.60 -3.43
N VAL A 481 8.24 -13.45 -3.28
CA VAL A 481 8.59 -14.48 -4.28
C VAL A 481 7.42 -15.41 -4.53
N ILE A 482 6.75 -15.88 -3.47
CA ILE A 482 5.57 -16.74 -3.57
C ILE A 482 4.41 -16.02 -4.27
N ARG A 483 4.04 -14.83 -3.80
CA ARG A 483 2.89 -14.08 -4.34
C ARG A 483 3.08 -13.67 -5.80
N CYS A 484 4.27 -13.22 -6.16
CA CYS A 484 4.54 -12.69 -7.50
C CYS A 484 5.04 -13.78 -8.46
N ASN A 485 5.33 -14.99 -7.98
CA ASN A 485 5.92 -16.09 -8.74
C ASN A 485 7.15 -15.66 -9.57
N LYS A 486 7.98 -14.79 -8.98
CA LYS A 486 9.09 -14.10 -9.62
C LYS A 486 10.24 -13.88 -8.64
N ALA A 487 11.48 -14.02 -9.07
CA ALA A 487 12.64 -13.75 -8.24
C ALA A 487 13.91 -13.42 -9.05
N ASP A 488 14.70 -12.48 -8.55
CA ASP A 488 16.10 -12.35 -8.89
C ASP A 488 16.98 -13.24 -8.00
N ASP A 489 18.27 -13.33 -8.29
CA ASP A 489 19.16 -14.26 -7.58
C ASP A 489 19.31 -13.92 -6.08
N LYS A 490 19.16 -12.64 -5.71
CA LYS A 490 19.15 -12.21 -4.31
C LYS A 490 17.93 -12.74 -3.58
N ALA A 491 16.76 -12.60 -4.20
CA ALA A 491 15.49 -13.08 -3.67
C ALA A 491 15.46 -14.62 -3.59
N LYS A 492 16.00 -15.33 -4.60
CA LYS A 492 16.16 -16.79 -4.57
C LYS A 492 17.03 -17.22 -3.40
N ALA A 493 18.14 -16.53 -3.13
CA ALA A 493 19.03 -16.85 -2.01
C ALA A 493 18.28 -16.76 -0.67
N VAL A 494 17.51 -15.68 -0.47
CA VAL A 494 16.70 -15.46 0.75
C VAL A 494 15.59 -16.49 0.87
N PHE A 495 14.90 -16.81 -0.24
CA PHE A 495 13.87 -17.83 -0.26
C PHE A 495 14.45 -19.20 0.13
N LEU A 496 15.52 -19.64 -0.54
CA LEU A 496 16.15 -20.92 -0.27
C LEU A 496 16.64 -21.00 1.18
N TYR A 497 17.34 -19.97 1.67
CA TYR A 497 17.76 -19.91 3.06
C TYR A 497 16.58 -20.05 4.03
N THR A 498 15.46 -19.38 3.74
CA THR A 498 14.24 -19.47 4.54
C THR A 498 13.70 -20.91 4.59
N VAL A 499 13.71 -21.62 3.45
CA VAL A 499 13.34 -23.05 3.38
C VAL A 499 14.29 -23.91 4.22
N MET A 500 15.60 -23.73 4.06
CA MET A 500 16.61 -24.50 4.79
C MET A 500 16.49 -24.30 6.30
N ASN A 501 16.23 -23.07 6.75
CA ASN A 501 16.06 -22.73 8.16
C ASN A 501 14.72 -23.24 8.74
N VAL A 502 13.61 -23.02 8.05
CA VAL A 502 12.26 -23.35 8.57
C VAL A 502 11.97 -24.85 8.50
N LYS A 503 12.31 -25.50 7.39
CA LYS A 503 11.93 -26.89 7.11
C LYS A 503 12.96 -27.90 7.58
N TYR A 504 14.23 -27.61 7.32
CA TYR A 504 15.35 -28.52 7.59
C TYR A 504 16.13 -28.14 8.85
N HIS A 505 15.80 -27.00 9.48
CA HIS A 505 16.46 -26.49 10.68
C HIS A 505 17.99 -26.37 10.53
N PHE A 506 18.46 -26.11 9.31
CA PHE A 506 19.87 -25.93 9.06
C PHE A 506 20.36 -24.54 9.44
N LYS A 507 21.58 -24.51 9.99
CA LYS A 507 22.35 -23.28 10.13
C LYS A 507 22.95 -22.90 8.79
N GLY A 508 22.87 -21.62 8.45
CA GLY A 508 23.26 -21.14 7.14
C GLY A 508 23.38 -19.62 7.07
N ALA A 509 23.64 -19.14 5.86
CA ALA A 509 23.69 -17.72 5.54
C ALA A 509 23.29 -17.47 4.09
N VAL A 510 22.79 -16.26 3.84
CA VAL A 510 22.69 -15.65 2.53
C VAL A 510 23.95 -14.81 2.32
N ILE A 511 24.59 -14.95 1.16
CA ILE A 511 25.84 -14.26 0.85
C ILE A 511 25.73 -13.60 -0.52
N PHE A 512 25.94 -12.29 -0.57
CA PHE A 512 26.03 -11.51 -1.80
C PHE A 512 27.48 -11.13 -2.04
N THR A 513 27.97 -11.41 -3.24
CA THR A 513 29.32 -11.04 -3.67
C THR A 513 29.28 -10.08 -4.85
N SER A 514 30.44 -9.57 -5.24
CA SER A 514 30.60 -8.78 -6.46
C SER A 514 30.31 -9.55 -7.76
N LYS A 515 30.12 -10.88 -7.68
CA LYS A 515 29.77 -11.73 -8.84
C LYS A 515 28.39 -12.38 -8.71
N TYR A 516 28.11 -13.03 -7.58
CA TYR A 516 26.98 -13.95 -7.46
C TYR A 516 26.25 -13.81 -6.12
N SER A 517 25.04 -14.37 -6.07
CA SER A 517 24.29 -14.55 -4.82
C SER A 517 24.29 -16.03 -4.45
N TYR A 518 24.53 -16.32 -3.18
CA TYR A 518 24.65 -17.67 -2.65
C TYR A 518 23.72 -17.90 -1.47
N CYS A 519 23.27 -19.13 -1.34
CA CYS A 519 22.74 -19.68 -0.09
C CYS A 519 23.72 -20.75 0.41
N MET A 520 24.19 -20.61 1.64
CA MET A 520 25.14 -21.52 2.26
C MET A 520 24.51 -22.15 3.50
N TRP A 521 24.68 -23.45 3.71
CA TRP A 521 24.23 -24.13 4.93
C TRP A 521 25.14 -25.31 5.30
N LYS A 522 25.01 -25.75 6.55
CA LYS A 522 25.74 -26.89 7.08
C LYS A 522 24.85 -28.13 7.11
N GLU A 523 25.29 -29.19 6.44
CA GLU A 523 24.70 -30.51 6.46
C GLU A 523 25.70 -31.46 7.14
N GLU A 524 25.41 -31.84 8.38
CA GLU A 524 26.32 -32.63 9.23
C GLU A 524 27.74 -32.02 9.33
N HIS A 525 28.71 -32.60 8.61
CA HIS A 525 30.11 -32.18 8.55
C HIS A 525 30.48 -31.44 7.24
N LYS A 526 29.53 -31.27 6.33
CA LYS A 526 29.76 -30.66 5.02
C LYS A 526 29.10 -29.29 4.95
N THR A 527 29.83 -28.32 4.41
CA THR A 527 29.25 -27.04 4.01
C THR A 527 28.76 -27.16 2.57
N VAL A 528 27.50 -26.83 2.35
CA VAL A 528 26.90 -26.75 1.00
C VAL A 528 26.80 -25.28 0.64
N ILE A 529 27.35 -24.91 -0.52
CA ILE A 529 27.30 -23.56 -1.07
C ILE A 529 26.55 -23.65 -2.38
N MET A 530 25.34 -23.12 -2.47
CA MET A 530 24.56 -23.11 -3.70
C MET A 530 24.60 -21.73 -4.35
N ASN A 531 25.02 -21.65 -5.61
CA ASN A 531 24.95 -20.43 -6.40
C ASN A 531 23.53 -20.28 -6.96
N MET A 532 22.91 -19.10 -6.82
CA MET A 532 21.54 -18.85 -7.26
C MET A 532 21.38 -18.55 -8.76
N GLU A 533 22.48 -18.20 -9.45
CA GLU A 533 22.45 -17.95 -10.89
C GLU A 533 22.24 -19.26 -11.66
N ASP A 534 23.05 -20.28 -11.35
CA ASP A 534 23.01 -21.58 -12.02
C ASP A 534 22.35 -22.71 -11.20
N MET A 535 21.95 -22.40 -9.96
CA MET A 535 21.36 -23.36 -9.01
C MET A 535 22.26 -24.58 -8.73
N GLN A 536 23.59 -24.44 -8.90
CA GLN A 536 24.55 -25.53 -8.65
C GLN A 536 25.32 -25.35 -7.35
N THR A 537 25.66 -26.48 -6.74
CA THR A 537 26.59 -26.51 -5.61
C THR A 537 28.00 -26.18 -6.07
N LYS A 538 28.64 -25.23 -5.39
CA LYS A 538 30.03 -24.82 -5.60
C LYS A 538 30.91 -25.28 -4.44
N SER A 539 32.20 -25.48 -4.71
CA SER A 539 33.19 -25.79 -3.68
C SER A 539 33.65 -24.55 -2.90
N LEU A 540 33.61 -23.39 -3.54
CA LEU A 540 34.05 -22.10 -3.00
C LEU A 540 33.14 -20.97 -3.48
N ILE A 541 33.13 -19.88 -2.72
CA ILE A 541 32.45 -18.63 -3.07
C ILE A 541 33.36 -17.84 -4.03
N GLU A 542 32.78 -17.28 -5.08
CA GLU A 542 33.49 -16.39 -6.00
C GLU A 542 33.07 -14.93 -5.83
N GLY A 543 34.03 -14.03 -6.03
CA GLY A 543 33.84 -12.59 -5.86
C GLY A 543 34.10 -12.12 -4.42
N GLU A 544 34.20 -10.81 -4.27
CA GLU A 544 34.39 -10.17 -2.96
C GLU A 544 33.06 -10.17 -2.21
N VAL A 545 33.08 -10.54 -0.93
CA VAL A 545 31.87 -10.55 -0.10
C VAL A 545 31.43 -9.12 0.16
N ILE A 546 30.23 -8.79 -0.30
CA ILE A 546 29.62 -7.46 -0.16
C ILE A 546 28.73 -7.42 1.09
N LEU A 547 27.94 -8.48 1.28
CA LEU A 547 27.03 -8.64 2.42
C LEU A 547 26.83 -10.13 2.68
N ALA A 548 26.99 -10.55 3.92
CA ALA A 548 26.60 -11.88 4.38
C ALA A 548 25.70 -11.76 5.60
N MET A 549 24.60 -12.48 5.63
CA MET A 549 23.63 -12.39 6.74
C MET A 549 22.88 -13.69 6.95
N ASN A 550 22.53 -13.96 8.20
CA ASN A 550 21.51 -14.92 8.59
C ASN A 550 20.44 -14.20 9.40
N GLU A 551 19.49 -14.92 10.01
CA GLU A 551 18.46 -14.30 10.82
C GLU A 551 19.02 -13.56 12.05
N ASN A 552 20.18 -13.94 12.58
CA ASN A 552 20.71 -13.39 13.83
C ASN A 552 21.86 -12.39 13.68
N LYS A 553 22.64 -12.48 12.61
CA LYS A 553 23.91 -11.76 12.46
C LYS A 553 24.08 -11.25 11.03
N VAL A 554 24.75 -10.12 10.91
CA VAL A 554 25.10 -9.45 9.66
C VAL A 554 26.61 -9.20 9.62
N ILE A 555 27.20 -9.42 8.46
CA ILE A 555 28.59 -9.13 8.10
C ILE A 555 28.51 -8.23 6.88
N TYR A 556 28.79 -6.94 7.08
CA TYR A 556 28.58 -5.93 6.04
C TYR A 556 29.82 -5.04 5.83
N PRO A 557 30.84 -5.53 5.09
CA PRO A 557 32.09 -4.81 4.87
C PRO A 557 31.95 -3.41 4.26
N LEU A 558 30.85 -3.14 3.55
CA LEU A 558 30.59 -1.80 3.01
C LEU A 558 30.25 -0.76 4.08
N LEU A 559 29.54 -1.12 5.15
CA LEU A 559 29.10 -0.16 6.18
C LEU A 559 30.04 -0.14 7.39
N GLU A 560 30.55 -1.31 7.79
CA GLU A 560 31.47 -1.44 8.91
C GLU A 560 32.83 -1.95 8.40
N PRO A 561 33.92 -1.18 8.58
CA PRO A 561 35.27 -1.67 8.32
C PRO A 561 35.48 -2.92 9.15
N GLN A 562 35.67 -4.07 8.50
CA GLN A 562 35.92 -5.30 9.22
C GLN A 562 37.39 -5.45 9.55
N ASP A 563 37.65 -5.99 10.74
CA ASP A 563 38.89 -6.69 11.01
C ASP A 563 38.96 -7.86 10.03
N GLU A 564 40.02 -7.95 9.21
CA GLU A 564 40.17 -8.92 8.10
C GLU A 564 40.01 -10.39 8.54
N ASN A 565 39.97 -10.64 9.86
CA ASN A 565 39.83 -11.94 10.49
C ASN A 565 38.38 -12.42 10.75
N LYS A 566 37.33 -11.60 10.57
CA LYS A 566 35.94 -12.08 10.70
C LYS A 566 35.53 -12.86 9.47
N SER A 567 35.63 -14.18 9.56
CA SER A 567 35.17 -15.08 8.50
C SER A 567 33.65 -15.14 8.46
N TYR A 568 33.03 -15.02 7.29
CA TYR A 568 31.59 -15.28 7.11
C TYR A 568 31.18 -16.70 7.51
N MET A 569 32.14 -17.60 7.70
CA MET A 569 31.94 -18.92 8.29
C MET A 569 31.41 -18.86 9.73
N GLU A 570 31.63 -17.77 10.47
CA GLU A 570 31.05 -17.58 11.81
C GLU A 570 29.50 -17.54 11.79
N LEU A 571 28.88 -17.31 10.62
CA LEU A 571 27.44 -17.38 10.44
C LEU A 571 26.90 -18.81 10.42
N LEU A 572 27.77 -19.82 10.28
CA LEU A 572 27.41 -21.25 10.31
C LEU A 572 27.46 -21.84 11.73
N ASP A 573 28.16 -21.19 12.65
CA ASP A 573 28.41 -21.72 14.00
C ASP A 573 27.40 -21.18 15.04
N ASN A 574 26.83 -20.00 14.81
CA ASN A 574 25.74 -19.43 15.59
C ASN A 574 24.39 -19.85 15.02
#